data_AF-A0AAW0EZL6-F1
#
_entry.id   AF-A0AAW0EZL6-F1
#
_cell.length_a   1.000
_cell.length_b   1.000
_cell.length_c   1.000
_cell.angle_alpha   90.00
_cell.angle_beta   90.00
_cell.angle_gamma   90.00
#
_symmetry.space_group_name_H-M   'P 1'
#
loop_
_entity.id
_entity.type
_entity.pdbx_description
1 polymer ?
#
loop_
_entity_poly.entity_id
_entity_poly.type
_entity_poly.pdbx_seq_one_letter_code
_entity_poly.pdbx_strand_id
1 'polypeptide(L)'
;MPNVIVTCTFNPPTISIQGASIRQDTIDALQRALPKQTTTSLPTQRPGESAKFLLTNGNGQAAEQPGAVNRIEGAAAAEGGAAEGSQRNGSPDRNSAGVDGAAEEFKSWRIDLGQHYCDQKGRAMIFLVIIEALEEEGFAVRGTHTVVTEKEKDVTRLIFARA
;
A
#
# COMPACT_ATOMS: atom_id res chain seq x y z
N MET A 1 5.94 -1.08 23.33
CA MET A 1 7.06 -0.60 22.48
C MET A 1 6.53 -0.39 21.08
N PRO A 2 6.67 0.81 20.49
CA PRO A 2 6.17 1.08 19.14
C PRO A 2 6.99 0.27 18.12
N ASN A 3 6.30 -0.63 17.41
CA ASN A 3 6.90 -1.44 16.36
C ASN A 3 6.39 -0.96 15.00
N VAL A 4 7.22 -1.07 13.98
CA VAL A 4 6.87 -0.79 12.58
C VAL A 4 7.14 -2.06 11.78
N ILE A 5 6.17 -2.45 10.96
CA ILE A 5 6.29 -3.58 10.05
C ILE A 5 6.18 -3.05 8.64
N VAL A 6 7.22 -3.27 7.84
CA VAL A 6 7.21 -2.95 6.41
C VAL A 6 7.07 -4.25 5.63
N THR A 7 5.99 -4.36 4.87
CA THR A 7 5.74 -5.50 3.98
C THR A 7 5.97 -5.06 2.54
N CYS A 8 6.95 -5.67 1.89
CA CYS A 8 7.26 -5.49 0.48
C CYS A 8 6.81 -6.74 -0.28
N THR A 9 5.99 -6.56 -1.31
CA THR A 9 5.59 -7.62 -2.24
C THR A 9 6.16 -7.31 -3.61
N PHE A 10 6.80 -8.29 -4.24
CA PHE A 10 7.30 -8.22 -5.60
C PHE A 10 6.76 -9.44 -6.36
N ASN A 11 6.24 -9.39 -7.58
CA ASN A 11 6.08 -8.28 -8.51
C ASN A 11 4.57 -8.18 -8.92
N PRO A 12 4.00 -7.00 -9.23
CA PRO A 12 4.59 -5.66 -9.17
C PRO A 12 4.99 -5.22 -7.74
N PRO A 13 5.86 -4.21 -7.57
CA PRO A 13 6.31 -3.79 -6.25
C PRO A 13 5.19 -3.06 -5.51
N THR A 14 4.81 -3.60 -4.36
CA THR A 14 3.87 -2.98 -3.42
C THR A 14 4.54 -2.92 -2.06
N ILE A 15 4.60 -1.73 -1.45
CA ILE A 15 5.15 -1.53 -0.11
C ILE A 15 4.05 -1.04 0.82
N SER A 16 3.87 -1.73 1.95
CA SER A 16 2.97 -1.32 3.02
C SER A 16 3.75 -1.13 4.31
N ILE A 17 3.52 -0.02 5.00
CA ILE A 17 4.11 0.31 6.28
C ILE A 17 3.00 0.36 7.32
N GLN A 18 3.11 -0.46 8.37
CA GLN A 18 2.10 -0.60 9.41
C GLN A 18 2.75 -0.41 10.79
N GLY A 19 2.00 0.14 11.74
CA GLY A 19 2.43 0.25 13.13
C GLY A 19 2.53 1.69 13.61
N ALA A 20 3.61 2.01 14.32
CA ALA A 20 3.82 3.32 14.94
C ALA A 20 3.79 4.49 13.93
N SER A 21 3.44 5.68 14.42
CA SER A 21 3.40 6.89 13.61
C SER A 21 4.80 7.26 13.11
N ILE A 22 4.97 7.25 11.78
CA ILE A 22 6.15 7.76 11.08
C ILE A 22 5.89 9.21 10.66
N ARG A 23 6.92 10.06 10.67
CA ARG A 23 6.81 11.45 10.20
C ARG A 23 6.45 11.51 8.72
N GLN A 24 5.64 12.49 8.34
CA GLN A 24 5.23 12.67 6.94
C GLN A 24 6.44 12.91 6.03
N ASP A 25 7.43 13.67 6.48
CA ASP A 25 8.65 13.97 5.71
C ASP A 25 9.38 12.70 5.26
N THR A 26 9.41 11.68 6.12
CA THR A 26 10.04 10.38 5.81
C THR A 26 9.21 9.58 4.83
N ILE A 27 7.88 9.62 4.93
CA ILE A 27 6.99 9.03 3.92
C ILE A 27 7.18 9.72 2.56
N ASP A 28 7.30 11.04 2.53
CA ASP A 28 7.52 11.83 1.31
C ASP A 28 8.90 11.55 0.69
N ALA A 29 9.94 11.40 1.52
CA ALA A 29 11.27 11.00 1.09
C ALA A 29 11.25 9.59 0.46
N LEU A 30 10.61 8.62 1.12
CA LEU A 30 10.43 7.26 0.61
C LEU A 30 9.65 7.27 -0.71
N GLN A 31 8.58 8.06 -0.80
CA GLN A 31 7.77 8.21 -2.02
C GLN A 31 8.62 8.64 -3.22
N ARG A 32 9.56 9.55 -3.01
CA ARG A 32 10.48 10.04 -4.04
C ARG A 32 11.60 9.06 -4.36
N ALA A 33 12.04 8.27 -3.39
CA ALA A 33 13.20 7.37 -3.52
C ALA A 33 12.84 6.01 -4.11
N LEU A 34 11.74 5.39 -3.67
CA LEU A 34 11.37 4.01 -4.02
C LEU A 34 11.25 3.74 -5.53
N PRO A 35 10.57 4.60 -6.34
CA PRO A 35 10.44 4.34 -7.77
C PRO A 35 11.79 4.30 -8.52
N LYS A 36 12.80 5.03 -8.02
CA LYS A 36 14.14 5.12 -8.64
C LYS A 36 14.98 3.86 -8.45
N GLN A 37 14.61 3.00 -7.51
CA GLN A 37 15.33 1.77 -7.19
C GLN A 37 14.82 0.55 -7.97
N THR A 38 13.73 0.71 -8.73
CA THR A 38 13.19 -0.34 -9.59
C THR A 38 14.17 -0.67 -10.72
N THR A 39 14.16 -1.90 -11.22
CA THR A 39 15.03 -2.33 -12.33
C THR A 39 14.29 -2.46 -13.66
N THR A 40 13.13 -1.82 -13.77
CA THR A 40 12.38 -1.71 -15.02
C THR A 40 13.25 -1.06 -16.10
N SER A 41 13.33 -1.68 -17.28
CA SER A 41 14.15 -1.21 -18.41
C SER A 41 13.63 0.05 -19.10
N LEU A 42 12.35 0.39 -18.91
CA LEU A 42 11.75 1.66 -19.34
C LEU A 42 10.87 2.24 -18.22
N PRO A 43 10.99 3.53 -17.87
CA PRO A 43 10.02 4.18 -17.00
C PRO A 43 8.69 4.28 -17.75
N THR A 44 7.70 3.46 -17.37
CA THR A 44 6.37 3.49 -18.00
C THR A 44 5.43 4.53 -17.38
N GLN A 45 5.85 5.22 -16.32
CA GLN A 45 5.08 6.32 -15.76
C GLN A 45 5.14 7.55 -16.66
N ARG A 46 3.97 8.11 -16.99
CA ARG A 46 3.88 9.39 -17.68
C ARG A 46 4.57 10.47 -16.84
N PRO A 47 5.26 11.44 -17.47
CA PRO A 47 5.80 12.59 -16.75
C PRO A 47 4.67 13.30 -15.97
N GLY A 48 4.67 13.17 -14.64
CA GLY A 48 3.66 13.76 -13.76
C GLY A 48 2.87 12.78 -12.89
N GLU A 49 2.90 11.48 -13.17
CA GLU A 49 2.20 10.45 -12.39
C GLU A 49 3.18 9.74 -11.43
N SER A 50 3.58 10.43 -10.36
CA SER A 50 4.44 9.83 -9.32
C SER A 50 3.64 8.84 -8.47
N ALA A 51 4.23 7.68 -8.15
CA ALA A 51 3.63 6.77 -7.18
C ALA A 51 3.50 7.47 -5.82
N LYS A 52 2.34 7.35 -5.17
CA LYS A 52 2.05 8.02 -3.90
C LYS A 52 1.74 7.02 -2.80
N PHE A 53 2.18 7.32 -1.59
CA PHE A 53 1.69 6.62 -0.42
C PHE A 53 0.25 7.06 -0.16
N LEU A 54 -0.67 6.10 -0.18
CA LEU A 54 -2.04 6.27 0.25
C LEU A 54 -2.11 5.89 1.73
N LEU A 55 -2.78 6.73 2.50
CA LEU A 55 -3.09 6.41 3.87
C LEU A 55 -4.32 5.50 3.90
N THR A 56 -4.15 4.32 4.50
CA THR A 56 -5.20 3.33 4.70
C THR A 56 -5.49 3.21 6.19
N ASN A 57 -6.73 3.47 6.57
CA ASN A 57 -7.24 3.12 7.89
C ASN A 57 -7.63 1.63 7.88
N GLY A 58 -7.71 0.98 9.04
CA GLY A 58 -7.71 -0.49 9.23
C GLY A 58 -8.70 -1.37 8.43
N ASN A 59 -9.53 -0.78 7.56
CA ASN A 59 -10.44 -1.47 6.63
C ASN A 59 -9.96 -1.51 5.17
N GLY A 60 -8.71 -1.13 4.87
CA GLY A 60 -8.15 -1.26 3.52
C GLY A 60 -8.81 -0.37 2.45
N GLN A 61 -9.63 0.59 2.87
CA GLN A 61 -10.11 1.66 2.01
C GLN A 61 -9.08 2.79 2.04
N ALA A 62 -8.52 3.10 0.87
CA ALA A 62 -7.71 4.30 0.69
C ALA A 62 -8.58 5.51 1.05
N ALA A 63 -8.12 6.34 1.97
CA ALA A 63 -8.79 7.61 2.22
C ALA A 63 -8.60 8.51 0.98
N GLU A 64 -9.58 8.52 0.08
CA GLU A 64 -9.68 9.53 -0.98
C GLU A 64 -9.82 10.91 -0.33
N GLN A 65 -8.87 11.80 -0.62
CA GLN A 65 -8.99 13.22 -0.28
C GLN A 65 -10.13 13.83 -1.10
N PRO A 66 -11.06 14.57 -0.47
CA PRO A 66 -12.16 15.20 -1.19
C PRO A 66 -11.65 16.48 -1.85
N GLY A 67 -11.49 16.46 -3.18
CA GLY A 67 -11.25 17.70 -3.93
C GLY A 67 -10.45 17.58 -5.20
N ALA A 68 -10.97 16.88 -6.21
CA ALA A 68 -10.65 17.18 -7.61
C ALA A 68 -11.82 16.75 -8.51
N VAL A 69 -12.62 17.74 -8.88
CA VAL A 69 -13.79 17.61 -9.75
C VAL A 69 -13.30 17.32 -11.17
N ASN A 70 -13.33 16.06 -11.61
CA ASN A 70 -13.18 15.73 -13.03
C ASN A 70 -14.56 15.75 -13.69
N ARG A 71 -14.99 16.95 -14.08
CA ARG A 71 -16.10 17.16 -15.01
C ARG A 71 -15.62 16.81 -16.41
N ILE A 72 -16.06 15.67 -16.92
CA ILE A 72 -15.89 15.28 -18.32
C ILE A 72 -17.23 15.52 -19.01
N GLU A 73 -17.33 16.59 -19.81
CA GLU A 73 -18.45 16.77 -20.72
C GLU A 73 -18.32 15.76 -21.87
N GLY A 74 -19.18 14.75 -21.87
CA GLY A 74 -19.40 13.84 -22.99
C GLY A 74 -20.87 13.90 -23.38
N ALA A 75 -21.17 14.61 -24.47
CA ALA A 75 -22.51 14.70 -25.03
C ALA A 75 -22.87 13.41 -25.80
N ALA A 76 -23.91 12.75 -25.29
CA ALA A 76 -25.04 12.08 -25.96
C ALA A 76 -24.84 11.30 -27.28
N ALA A 77 -25.24 10.02 -27.26
CA ALA A 77 -26.42 9.55 -27.98
C ALA A 77 -26.99 8.28 -27.32
N ALA A 78 -28.31 8.27 -27.15
CA ALA A 78 -29.12 7.25 -26.50
C ALA A 78 -29.51 6.11 -27.46
N GLU A 79 -29.84 4.93 -26.94
CA GLU A 79 -31.20 4.34 -26.98
C GLU A 79 -31.23 2.88 -26.47
N GLY A 80 -32.29 2.54 -25.73
CA GLY A 80 -32.92 1.22 -25.84
C GLY A 80 -32.86 0.25 -24.65
N GLY A 81 -33.90 0.25 -23.83
CA GLY A 81 -34.72 -0.98 -23.66
C GLY A 81 -34.57 -1.86 -22.41
N ALA A 82 -35.70 -1.91 -21.67
CA ALA A 82 -36.32 -3.07 -21.00
C ALA A 82 -35.97 -3.43 -19.53
N ALA A 83 -37.05 -3.73 -18.80
CA ALA A 83 -37.18 -3.96 -17.37
C ALA A 83 -37.56 -5.43 -17.09
N GLU A 84 -37.26 -5.95 -15.89
CA GLU A 84 -38.08 -6.86 -15.03
C GLU A 84 -37.20 -7.37 -13.86
N GLY A 85 -37.60 -7.23 -12.58
CA GLY A 85 -38.17 -8.29 -11.72
C GLY A 85 -37.06 -9.10 -10.99
N SER A 86 -37.08 -9.60 -9.75
CA SER A 86 -38.01 -9.70 -8.62
C SER A 86 -37.23 -10.26 -7.39
N GLN A 87 -37.67 -9.90 -6.17
CA GLN A 87 -37.65 -10.64 -4.87
C GLN A 87 -36.36 -11.08 -4.10
N ARG A 88 -36.17 -10.39 -2.96
CA ARG A 88 -35.95 -10.79 -1.53
C ARG A 88 -35.62 -12.26 -1.15
N ASN A 89 -34.63 -12.41 -0.25
CA ASN A 89 -34.64 -13.05 1.09
C ASN A 89 -33.17 -13.04 1.60
N GLY A 90 -32.79 -12.64 2.82
CA GLY A 90 -33.17 -13.17 4.13
C GLY A 90 -31.91 -13.71 4.82
N SER A 91 -31.40 -12.98 5.82
CA SER A 91 -30.26 -13.28 6.74
C SER A 91 -30.38 -14.65 7.45
N PRO A 92 -29.34 -15.24 8.10
CA PRO A 92 -28.79 -14.66 9.35
C PRO A 92 -27.30 -14.93 9.73
N ASP A 93 -26.80 -14.01 10.55
CA ASP A 93 -25.95 -14.16 11.74
C ASP A 93 -24.89 -15.27 11.82
N ARG A 94 -23.62 -14.84 11.84
CA ARG A 94 -22.61 -15.44 12.71
C ARG A 94 -21.83 -14.35 13.45
N ASN A 95 -22.31 -14.08 14.67
CA ASN A 95 -21.54 -13.48 15.75
C ASN A 95 -20.33 -14.36 16.07
N SER A 96 -19.13 -13.82 15.96
CA SER A 96 -17.98 -14.25 16.75
C SER A 96 -17.59 -13.10 17.66
N ALA A 97 -17.91 -13.27 18.94
CA ALA A 97 -17.67 -12.35 20.03
C ALA A 97 -16.17 -12.21 20.34
N GLY A 98 -15.77 -10.97 20.62
CA GLY A 98 -14.90 -10.64 21.75
C GLY A 98 -13.40 -10.74 21.55
N VAL A 99 -12.79 -9.63 21.14
CA VAL A 99 -11.70 -9.00 21.92
C VAL A 99 -11.91 -7.49 21.86
N ASP A 100 -12.52 -6.94 22.92
CA ASP A 100 -12.46 -5.50 23.24
C ASP A 100 -11.01 -5.17 23.65
N GLY A 101 -10.14 -5.01 22.67
CA GLY A 101 -8.95 -4.19 22.79
C GLY A 101 -9.23 -2.95 21.96
N ALA A 102 -9.15 -1.77 22.56
CA ALA A 102 -9.24 -0.51 21.83
C ALA A 102 -8.38 -0.61 20.57
N ALA A 103 -9.04 -0.77 19.42
CA ALA A 103 -8.36 -0.87 18.15
C ALA A 103 -7.86 0.53 17.85
N GLU A 104 -6.68 0.86 18.39
CA GLU A 104 -5.86 1.94 17.88
C GLU A 104 -5.87 1.77 16.37
N GLU A 105 -6.56 2.68 15.69
CA GLU A 105 -6.74 2.66 14.25
C GLU A 105 -5.35 2.64 13.63
N PHE A 106 -4.88 1.46 13.22
CA PHE A 106 -3.52 1.32 12.71
C PHE A 106 -3.43 2.12 11.42
N LYS A 107 -2.82 3.31 11.53
CA LYS A 107 -2.49 4.17 10.43
C LYS A 107 -1.48 3.42 9.56
N SER A 108 -1.95 2.88 8.44
CA SER A 108 -1.11 2.14 7.52
C SER A 108 -0.87 2.97 6.26
N TRP A 109 0.36 2.95 5.77
CA TRP A 109 0.74 3.61 4.52
C TRP A 109 0.96 2.55 3.45
N ARG A 110 0.48 2.79 2.24
CA ARG A 110 0.68 1.87 1.12
C ARG A 110 1.07 2.62 -0.14
N ILE A 111 2.11 2.15 -0.82
CA ILE A 111 2.49 2.60 -2.15
C ILE A 111 2.51 1.41 -3.10
N ASP A 112 1.83 1.57 -4.24
CA ASP A 112 1.85 0.60 -5.33
C ASP A 112 2.66 1.19 -6.48
N LEU A 113 3.74 0.50 -6.87
CA LEU A 113 4.59 0.89 -7.99
C LEU A 113 4.08 0.35 -9.35
N GLY A 114 2.88 -0.22 -9.39
CA GLY A 114 2.12 -0.49 -10.62
C GLY A 114 2.91 -1.29 -11.67
N GLN A 115 3.31 -0.64 -12.76
CA GLN A 115 3.97 -1.29 -13.91
C GLN A 115 5.49 -1.51 -13.75
N HIS A 116 6.06 -1.15 -12.59
CA HIS A 116 7.48 -1.36 -12.33
C HIS A 116 7.82 -2.84 -12.13
N TYR A 117 9.09 -3.18 -12.38
CA TYR A 117 9.69 -4.50 -12.15
C TYR A 117 10.89 -4.36 -11.21
N CYS A 118 11.07 -5.33 -10.30
CA CYS A 118 12.26 -5.42 -9.44
C CYS A 118 12.86 -6.82 -9.48
N ASP A 119 14.06 -6.93 -10.06
CA ASP A 119 14.94 -8.09 -9.90
C ASP A 119 15.57 -8.14 -8.49
N GLN A 120 16.46 -9.09 -8.26
CA GLN A 120 17.19 -9.24 -6.99
C GLN A 120 17.88 -7.94 -6.54
N LYS A 121 18.48 -7.19 -7.48
CA LYS A 121 19.19 -5.94 -7.20
C LYS A 121 18.21 -4.84 -6.82
N GLY A 122 17.13 -4.66 -7.59
CA GLY A 122 16.10 -3.66 -7.30
C GLY A 122 15.44 -3.88 -5.94
N ARG A 123 15.16 -5.15 -5.60
CA ARG A 123 14.64 -5.53 -4.28
C ARG A 123 15.61 -5.15 -3.16
N ALA A 124 16.88 -5.49 -3.30
CA ALA A 124 17.90 -5.16 -2.31
C ALA A 124 18.03 -3.65 -2.10
N MET A 125 18.02 -2.85 -3.17
CA MET A 125 18.06 -1.40 -3.09
C MET A 125 16.81 -0.81 -2.40
N ILE A 126 15.62 -1.36 -2.69
CA ILE A 126 14.39 -0.96 -2.01
C ILE A 126 14.48 -1.24 -0.50
N PHE A 127 14.97 -2.43 -0.11
CA PHE A 127 15.15 -2.75 1.31
C PHE A 127 16.11 -1.79 1.99
N LEU A 128 17.25 -1.50 1.35
CA LEU A 128 18.25 -0.58 1.88
C LEU A 128 17.68 0.82 2.12
N VAL A 129 16.99 1.39 1.12
CA VAL A 129 16.37 2.73 1.25
C VAL A 129 15.34 2.77 2.38
N ILE A 130 14.55 1.70 2.56
CA ILE A 130 13.57 1.61 3.65
C ILE A 130 14.28 1.56 5.02
N ILE A 131 15.35 0.78 5.11
CA ILE A 131 16.11 0.63 6.36
C ILE A 131 16.75 1.96 6.75
N GLU A 132 17.44 2.63 5.83
CA GLU A 132 18.08 3.94 6.07
C GLU A 132 17.06 4.99 6.53
N ALA A 133 15.94 5.11 5.81
CA ALA A 133 14.91 6.09 6.14
C ALA A 133 14.28 5.85 7.53
N LEU A 134 14.11 4.59 7.94
CA LEU A 134 13.57 4.24 9.26
C LEU A 134 14.63 4.34 10.37
N GLU A 135 15.91 4.14 10.06
CA GLU A 135 17.00 4.36 10.99
C GLU A 135 17.15 5.84 11.37
N GLU A 136 16.98 6.76 10.42
CA GLU A 136 16.92 8.21 10.66
C GLU A 136 15.71 8.64 11.54
N GLU A 137 14.65 7.84 11.56
CA GLU A 137 13.50 7.99 12.47
C GLU A 137 13.76 7.41 13.87
N GLY A 138 14.89 6.74 14.08
CA GLY A 138 15.25 6.06 15.32
C GLY A 138 14.70 4.64 15.45
N PHE A 139 14.31 4.01 14.34
CA PHE A 139 13.90 2.61 14.31
C PHE A 139 15.04 1.71 13.81
N ALA A 140 15.35 0.66 14.55
CA ALA A 140 16.32 -0.35 14.14
C ALA A 140 15.60 -1.60 13.62
N VAL A 141 16.15 -2.22 12.57
CA VAL A 141 15.70 -3.53 12.08
C VAL A 141 15.95 -4.56 13.18
N ARG A 142 14.92 -5.30 13.57
CA ARG A 142 14.98 -6.40 14.54
C ARG A 142 14.85 -7.77 13.89
N GLY A 143 14.22 -7.84 12.73
CA GLY A 143 14.06 -9.10 12.01
C GLY A 143 13.60 -8.92 10.58
N THR A 144 13.89 -9.93 9.77
CA THR A 144 13.48 -10.02 8.36
C THR A 144 12.85 -11.38 8.14
N HIS A 145 11.72 -11.40 7.44
CA HIS A 145 10.99 -12.61 7.12
C HIS A 145 10.57 -12.59 5.65
N THR A 146 11.07 -13.54 4.86
CA THR A 146 10.75 -13.65 3.43
C THR A 146 9.97 -14.93 3.19
N VAL A 147 8.86 -14.82 2.45
CA VAL A 147 8.09 -15.96 1.95
C VAL A 147 7.85 -15.77 0.46
N VAL A 148 8.23 -16.80 -0.30
CA VAL A 148 7.85 -16.93 -1.70
C VAL A 148 6.50 -17.64 -1.73
N THR A 149 5.48 -16.97 -2.25
CA THR A 149 4.14 -17.54 -2.36
C THR A 149 4.02 -18.43 -3.59
N GLU A 150 3.04 -19.34 -3.60
CA GLU A 150 2.74 -20.22 -4.74
C GLU A 150 2.39 -19.43 -6.03
N LYS A 151 1.99 -18.17 -5.89
CA LYS A 151 1.72 -17.25 -7.02
C LYS A 151 3.00 -16.57 -7.55
N GLU A 152 4.17 -17.11 -7.23
CA GLU A 152 5.50 -16.56 -7.56
C GLU A 152 5.72 -15.12 -7.09
N LYS A 153 4.92 -14.67 -6.10
CA LYS A 153 5.15 -13.38 -5.45
C LYS A 153 6.06 -13.56 -4.26
N ASP A 154 7.14 -12.81 -4.26
CA ASP A 154 8.09 -12.70 -3.18
C ASP A 154 7.60 -11.64 -2.19
N VAL A 155 7.30 -12.08 -0.97
CA VAL A 155 6.83 -11.21 0.11
C VAL A 155 7.91 -11.15 1.19
N THR A 156 8.50 -9.97 1.38
CA THR A 156 9.49 -9.71 2.43
C THR A 156 8.88 -8.78 3.47
N ARG A 157 8.95 -9.19 4.74
CA ARG A 157 8.56 -8.40 5.90
C ARG A 157 9.81 -7.98 6.68
N LEU A 158 9.96 -6.69 6.88
CA LEU A 158 10.99 -6.08 7.73
C LEU A 158 10.31 -5.62 9.02
N ILE A 159 10.83 -6.07 10.16
CA ILE A 159 10.29 -5.79 11.49
C ILE A 159 11.26 -4.81 12.16
N PHE A 160 10.72 -3.67 12.56
CA PHE A 160 11.46 -2.60 13.21
C PHE A 160 10.91 -2.35 14.62
N ALA A 161 11.80 -1.99 15.52
CA ALA A 161 11.46 -1.47 16.84
C ALA A 161 12.33 -0.25 17.13
N ARG A 162 11.92 0.60 18.08
CA ARG A 162 12.78 1.71 18.52
C ARG A 162 14.18 1.19 18.91
N ALA A 163 15.20 1.91 18.44
CA ALA A 163 16.59 1.68 18.78
C ALA A 163 16.83 1.96 20.26
#